data_AF-A0A832PDM1-F1
#
_entry.id   AF-A0A832PDM1-F1
#
_cell.length_a   1.000
_cell.length_b   1.000
_cell.length_c   1.000
_cell.angle_alpha   90.00
_cell.angle_beta   90.00
_cell.angle_gamma   90.00
#
_symmetry.space_group_name_H-M   'P 1'
#
loop_
_entity.id
_entity.type
_entity.pdbx_description
1 polymer ?
#
loop_
_entity_poly.entity_id
_entity_poly.type
_entity_poly.pdbx_seq_one_letter_code
_entity_poly.pdbx_strand_id
1 'polypeptide(L)'
;MKEVKITIPGRPVPKGRPRIGYRGRSVVLYTPPETENYEKGVAQAGKLACESPATGPVEMEIAVYFNPQAKVYTRGGRRRTGTLPDLDNCVKAIVDGLNKVAYVDDRQVTRILAERKFDQVERAEVVVREAEQR
;
A
#
# COMPACT_ATOMS: atom_id res chain seq x y z
N MET A 1 19.21 9.60 -3.24
CA MET A 1 18.49 9.23 -2.01
C MET A 1 18.99 7.86 -1.56
N LYS A 2 19.82 7.73 -0.51
CA LYS A 2 20.48 6.43 -0.21
C LYS A 2 19.51 5.39 0.38
N GLU A 3 18.68 5.78 1.33
CA GLU A 3 17.66 4.92 1.95
C GLU A 3 16.62 5.80 2.66
N VAL A 4 15.34 5.48 2.53
CA VAL A 4 14.25 6.11 3.31
C VAL A 4 13.32 5.06 3.89
N LYS A 5 12.93 5.28 5.15
CA LYS A 5 11.99 4.44 5.89
C LYS A 5 10.67 5.17 6.03
N ILE A 6 9.59 4.51 5.64
CA ILE A 6 8.23 5.04 5.62
C ILE A 6 7.38 4.12 6.47
N THR A 7 6.72 4.69 7.48
CA THR A 7 5.74 3.97 8.30
C THR A 7 4.35 4.49 7.97
N ILE A 8 3.50 3.61 7.44
CA ILE A 8 2.11 3.89 7.14
C ILE A 8 1.26 3.37 8.31
N PRO A 9 0.65 4.26 9.13
CA PRO A 9 -0.15 3.84 10.27
C PRO A 9 -1.50 3.24 9.82
N GLY A 10 -2.00 2.31 10.63
CA GLY A 10 -3.31 1.69 10.43
C GLY A 10 -3.27 0.40 9.63
N ARG A 11 -4.42 -0.26 9.55
CA ARG A 11 -4.56 -1.56 8.90
C ARG A 11 -4.15 -1.50 7.42
N PRO A 12 -3.21 -2.34 6.96
CA PRO A 12 -2.92 -2.44 5.53
C PRO A 12 -4.16 -2.83 4.73
N VAL A 13 -4.51 -2.04 3.72
CA VAL A 13 -5.69 -2.26 2.87
C VAL A 13 -5.21 -2.81 1.52
N PRO A 14 -5.71 -3.97 1.05
CA PRO A 14 -5.36 -4.47 -0.26
C PRO A 14 -5.91 -3.56 -1.36
N LYS A 15 -5.21 -3.48 -2.50
CA LYS A 15 -5.73 -2.79 -3.66
C LYS A 15 -7.01 -3.48 -4.16
N GLY A 16 -8.14 -2.79 -4.07
CA GLY A 16 -9.39 -3.26 -4.63
C GLY A 16 -9.35 -3.23 -6.16
N ARG A 17 -9.93 -4.24 -6.80
CA ARG A 17 -10.16 -4.22 -8.26
C ARG A 17 -11.20 -3.14 -8.59
N PRO A 18 -11.06 -2.41 -9.72
CA PRO A 18 -12.09 -1.49 -10.19
C PRO A 18 -13.44 -2.17 -10.25
N ARG A 19 -14.46 -1.52 -9.70
CA ARG A 19 -15.84 -1.99 -9.70
C ARG A 19 -16.62 -1.26 -10.77
N ILE A 20 -17.58 -1.98 -11.35
CA ILE A 20 -18.56 -1.42 -12.28
C ILE A 20 -19.75 -0.93 -11.44
N GLY A 21 -20.04 0.36 -11.55
CA GLY A 21 -21.27 0.99 -11.07
C GLY A 21 -22.07 1.55 -12.24
N TYR A 22 -23.31 1.94 -11.95
CA TYR A 22 -24.18 2.59 -12.91
C TYR A 22 -24.56 3.98 -12.40
N ARG A 23 -24.37 4.99 -13.24
CA ARG A 23 -24.86 6.36 -13.00
C ARG A 23 -25.89 6.70 -14.07
N GLY A 24 -27.15 6.42 -13.77
CA GLY A 24 -28.22 6.44 -14.78
C GLY A 24 -27.99 5.35 -15.82
N ARG A 25 -27.87 5.73 -17.10
CA ARG A 25 -27.60 4.81 -18.23
C ARG A 25 -26.11 4.54 -18.49
N SER A 26 -25.20 5.25 -17.81
CA SER A 26 -23.76 5.12 -18.05
C SER A 26 -23.09 4.18 -17.07
N VAL A 27 -22.18 3.34 -17.59
CA VAL A 27 -21.28 2.51 -16.78
C VAL A 27 -20.14 3.38 -16.25
N VAL A 28 -19.89 3.31 -14.95
CA VAL A 28 -18.78 4.01 -14.29
C VAL A 28 -17.88 2.97 -13.65
N LEU A 29 -16.59 3.00 -14.00
CA LEU A 29 -15.56 2.27 -13.29
C LEU A 29 -15.09 3.09 -12.10
N TYR A 30 -15.14 2.54 -10.90
CA TYR A 30 -14.66 3.22 -9.70
C TYR A 30 -13.83 2.29 -8.82
N THR A 31 -12.78 2.85 -8.24
CA THR A 31 -12.00 2.19 -7.19
C THR A 31 -12.76 2.30 -5.86
N PRO A 32 -12.80 1.25 -5.02
CA PRO A 32 -13.39 1.35 -3.70
C PRO A 32 -12.79 2.51 -2.87
N PRO A 33 -13.62 3.30 -2.16
CA PRO A 33 -13.13 4.44 -1.37
C PRO A 33 -12.07 4.07 -0.32
N GLU A 34 -12.15 2.86 0.24
CA GLU A 34 -11.18 2.33 1.20
C GLU A 34 -9.77 2.22 0.60
N THR A 35 -9.66 1.73 -0.64
CA THR A 35 -8.38 1.65 -1.36
C THR A 35 -7.85 3.05 -1.67
N GLU A 36 -8.71 3.95 -2.15
CA GLU A 36 -8.29 5.31 -2.49
C GLU A 36 -7.80 6.08 -1.26
N ASN A 37 -8.49 5.95 -0.12
CA ASN A 37 -8.09 6.59 1.13
C ASN A 37 -6.77 6.01 1.66
N TYR A 38 -6.58 4.70 1.55
CA TYR A 38 -5.32 4.07 1.94
C TYR A 38 -4.16 4.54 1.06
N GLU A 39 -4.32 4.56 -0.26
CA GLU A 39 -3.31 5.06 -1.20
C GLU A 39 -2.94 6.53 -0.92
N LYS A 40 -3.93 7.38 -0.58
CA LYS A 40 -3.68 8.76 -0.13
C LYS A 40 -2.88 8.82 1.16
N GLY A 41 -3.19 7.97 2.13
CA GLY A 41 -2.45 7.87 3.40
C GLY A 41 -1.00 7.42 3.19
N VAL A 42 -0.78 6.44 2.30
CA VAL A 42 0.55 6.01 1.87
C VAL A 42 1.32 7.17 1.23
N ALA A 43 0.68 7.90 0.30
CA ALA A 43 1.31 9.05 -0.35
C ALA A 43 1.68 10.16 0.66
N GLN A 44 0.83 10.41 1.66
CA GLN A 44 1.12 11.38 2.71
C GLN A 44 2.31 10.95 3.58
N ALA A 45 2.32 9.69 4.04
CA ALA A 45 3.45 9.14 4.80
C ALA A 45 4.75 9.20 3.98
N GLY A 46 4.68 8.87 2.70
CA GLY A 46 5.82 9.00 1.78
C GLY A 46 6.31 10.43 1.62
N LYS A 47 5.43 11.41 1.45
CA LYS A 47 5.82 12.83 1.33
C LYS A 47 6.46 13.40 2.60
N LEU A 48 6.10 12.87 3.77
CA LEU A 48 6.71 13.28 5.04
C LEU A 48 8.12 12.70 5.21
N ALA A 49 8.36 11.50 4.68
CA ALA A 49 9.64 10.80 4.80
C ALA A 49 10.61 11.11 3.64
N CYS A 50 10.09 11.42 2.46
CA CYS A 50 10.86 11.67 1.25
C CYS A 50 10.86 13.16 0.91
N GLU A 51 12.05 13.78 0.88
CA GLU A 51 12.20 15.17 0.41
C GLU A 51 11.93 15.32 -1.09
N SER A 52 12.39 14.35 -1.89
CA SER A 52 12.19 14.31 -3.33
C SER A 52 12.11 12.86 -3.85
N PRO A 53 11.37 12.61 -4.95
CA PRO A 53 11.31 11.29 -5.56
C PRO A 53 12.65 10.88 -6.18
N ALA A 54 13.05 9.63 -6.01
CA ALA A 54 14.20 9.06 -6.69
C ALA A 54 13.99 9.04 -8.22
N THR A 55 15.04 9.34 -8.98
CA THR A 55 15.02 9.34 -10.46
C THR A 55 15.69 8.10 -11.07
N GLY A 56 16.47 7.37 -10.28
CA GLY A 56 17.12 6.11 -10.68
C GLY A 56 16.33 4.86 -10.24
N PRO A 57 16.82 3.66 -10.59
CA PRO A 57 16.22 2.41 -10.12
C PRO A 57 16.14 2.34 -8.60
N VAL A 58 15.06 1.75 -8.07
CA VAL A 58 14.82 1.59 -6.64
C VAL A 58 14.46 0.16 -6.26
N GLU A 59 14.90 -0.23 -5.07
CA GLU A 59 14.47 -1.46 -4.40
C GLU A 59 13.59 -1.13 -3.20
N MET A 60 12.65 -2.02 -2.89
CA MET A 60 11.73 -1.87 -1.77
C MET A 60 11.71 -3.09 -0.87
N GLU A 61 11.74 -2.86 0.45
CA GLU A 61 11.40 -3.86 1.47
C GLU A 61 10.09 -3.43 2.12
N ILE A 62 9.10 -4.32 2.14
CA ILE A 62 7.74 -4.05 2.62
C ILE A 62 7.37 -5.08 3.68
N ALA A 63 7.14 -4.62 4.91
CA ALA A 63 6.57 -5.43 5.98
C ALA A 63 5.17 -4.92 6.32
N VAL A 64 4.16 -5.78 6.15
CA VAL A 64 2.78 -5.47 6.55
C VAL A 64 2.44 -6.16 7.86
N TYR A 65 1.98 -5.37 8.84
CA TYR A 65 1.66 -5.84 10.18
C TYR A 65 0.14 -5.89 10.37
N PHE A 66 -0.36 -7.05 10.75
CA PHE A 66 -1.77 -7.27 11.11
C PHE A 66 -1.89 -7.66 12.57
N ASN A 67 -2.97 -7.23 13.22
CA ASN A 67 -3.24 -7.64 14.58
C ASN A 67 -3.97 -8.99 14.56
N PRO A 68 -3.38 -10.06 15.13
CA PRO A 68 -4.00 -11.39 15.13
C PRO A 68 -5.30 -11.44 15.96
N GLN A 69 -5.50 -10.48 16.86
CA GLN A 69 -6.68 -10.33 17.71
C GLN A 69 -7.71 -9.34 17.12
N ALA A 70 -7.37 -8.61 16.06
CA ALA A 70 -8.29 -7.66 15.44
C ALA A 70 -9.47 -8.39 14.77
N LYS A 71 -10.69 -8.07 15.23
CA LYS A 71 -11.92 -8.53 14.61
C LYS A 71 -12.21 -7.67 13.37
N VAL A 72 -12.25 -8.29 12.20
CA VAL A 72 -12.55 -7.60 10.95
C VAL A 72 -14.06 -7.63 10.74
N TYR A 73 -14.70 -6.47 10.67
CA TYR A 73 -16.11 -6.39 10.32
C TYR A 73 -16.25 -6.52 8.80
N THR A 74 -16.94 -7.56 8.34
CA THR A 74 -17.38 -7.64 6.94
C THR A 74 -18.72 -6.93 6.78
N ARG A 75 -18.98 -6.35 5.61
CA ARG A 75 -20.27 -5.74 5.23
C ARG A 75 -21.41 -6.73 5.54
N GLY A 76 -22.26 -6.40 6.51
CA GLY A 76 -23.30 -7.31 7.05
C GLY A 76 -23.21 -7.61 8.56
N GLY A 77 -22.31 -6.96 9.31
CA GLY A 77 -22.34 -6.95 10.78
C GLY A 77 -21.89 -8.24 11.48
N ARG A 78 -21.53 -9.29 10.74
CA ARG A 78 -20.98 -10.52 11.31
C ARG A 78 -19.49 -10.37 11.56
N ARG A 79 -19.10 -10.48 12.83
CA ARG A 79 -17.70 -10.60 13.27
C ARG A 79 -17.15 -11.95 12.80
N ARG A 80 -16.38 -11.96 11.71
CA ARG A 80 -15.54 -13.11 11.35
C ARG A 80 -14.10 -12.76 11.74
N THR A 81 -13.34 -13.76 12.19
CA THR A 81 -11.87 -13.71 12.12
C THR A 81 -11.56 -13.48 10.64
N GLY A 82 -11.21 -12.25 10.28
CA GLY A 82 -11.15 -11.85 8.89
C GLY A 82 -10.04 -12.61 8.19
N THR A 83 -10.36 -13.19 7.03
CA THR A 83 -9.32 -13.65 6.11
C THR A 83 -8.36 -12.49 5.87
N LEU A 84 -7.08 -12.73 6.16
CA LEU A 84 -6.04 -11.73 5.92
C LEU A 84 -6.05 -11.38 4.43
N PRO A 85 -5.93 -10.10 4.06
CA PRO A 85 -5.90 -9.70 2.66
C PRO A 85 -4.69 -10.31 1.97
N ASP A 86 -4.76 -10.52 0.66
CA ASP A 86 -3.62 -11.07 -0.09
C ASP A 86 -2.41 -10.12 -0.03
N LEU A 87 -1.22 -10.68 0.22
CA LEU A 87 -0.01 -9.89 0.44
C LEU A 87 0.36 -9.08 -0.81
N ASP A 88 0.23 -9.66 -1.99
CA ASP A 88 0.49 -9.01 -3.27
C ASP A 88 -0.43 -7.80 -3.50
N ASN A 89 -1.71 -7.90 -3.12
CA ASN A 89 -2.64 -6.78 -3.22
C ASN A 89 -2.31 -5.65 -2.23
N CYS A 90 -1.82 -5.98 -1.03
CA CYS A 90 -1.31 -4.97 -0.08
C CYS A 90 -0.05 -4.28 -0.62
N VAL A 91 0.90 -5.06 -1.13
CA VAL A 91 2.10 -4.55 -1.80
C VAL A 91 1.70 -3.61 -2.94
N LYS A 92 0.74 -4.01 -3.77
CA LYS A 92 0.29 -3.17 -4.88
C LYS A 92 -0.29 -1.83 -4.43
N ALA A 93 -1.09 -1.80 -3.37
CA ALA A 93 -1.63 -0.54 -2.84
C ALA A 93 -0.51 0.39 -2.32
N ILE A 94 0.49 -0.18 -1.66
CA ILE A 94 1.65 0.57 -1.15
C ILE A 94 2.50 1.12 -2.31
N VAL A 95 2.83 0.27 -3.28
CA VAL A 95 3.60 0.65 -4.47
C VAL A 95 2.85 1.75 -5.24
N ASP A 96 1.59 1.53 -5.58
CA ASP A 96 0.78 2.51 -6.33
C ASP A 96 0.64 3.84 -5.56
N GLY A 97 0.56 3.81 -4.22
CA GLY A 97 0.50 5.02 -3.37
C GLY A 97 1.83 5.77 -3.22
N LEU A 98 2.97 5.09 -3.39
CA LEU A 98 4.30 5.71 -3.36
C LEU A 98 4.76 6.20 -4.74
N ASN A 99 4.05 5.84 -5.80
CA ASN A 99 4.33 6.34 -7.15
C ASN A 99 4.19 7.86 -7.22
N LYS A 100 5.15 8.53 -7.87
CA LYS A 100 5.31 10.00 -7.92
C LYS A 100 5.55 10.65 -6.56
N VAL A 101 5.84 9.87 -5.53
CA VAL A 101 6.17 10.34 -4.17
C VAL A 101 7.58 9.91 -3.78
N ALA A 102 7.85 8.60 -3.75
CA ALA A 102 9.16 8.06 -3.43
C ALA A 102 10.04 7.86 -4.68
N TYR A 103 9.42 7.69 -5.85
CA TYR A 103 10.06 7.55 -7.16
C TYR A 103 9.15 8.15 -8.25
N VAL A 104 9.68 8.41 -9.45
CA VAL A 104 8.96 9.15 -10.52
C VAL A 104 8.03 8.24 -11.34
N ASP A 105 8.44 7.00 -11.57
CA ASP A 105 7.76 6.03 -12.44
C ASP A 105 7.84 4.61 -11.82
N ASP A 106 6.77 3.83 -11.94
CA ASP A 106 6.68 2.48 -11.37
C ASP A 106 7.70 1.51 -11.97
N ARG A 107 8.16 1.78 -13.20
CA ARG A 107 9.23 1.03 -13.88
C ARG A 107 10.59 1.15 -13.18
N GLN A 108 10.77 2.14 -12.31
CA GLN A 108 12.00 2.26 -11.51
C GLN A 108 12.10 1.18 -10.45
N VAL A 109 10.99 0.56 -10.03
CA VAL A 109 11.00 -0.47 -9.00
C VAL A 109 11.52 -1.79 -9.59
N THR A 110 12.78 -2.11 -9.32
CA THR A 110 13.44 -3.31 -9.88
C THR A 110 13.35 -4.52 -8.97
N ARG A 111 13.16 -4.32 -7.66
CA ARG A 111 13.07 -5.39 -6.67
C ARG A 111 12.12 -5.03 -5.54
N ILE A 112 11.27 -5.98 -5.17
CA ILE A 112 10.40 -5.90 -4.00
C ILE A 112 10.61 -7.16 -3.16
N LEU A 113 10.95 -6.96 -1.89
CA LEU A 113 10.86 -8.00 -0.87
C LEU A 113 9.67 -7.66 0.02
N ALA A 114 8.69 -8.57 0.10
CA ALA A 114 7.48 -8.35 0.86
C ALA A 114 7.23 -9.49 1.84
N GLU A 115 6.88 -9.13 3.07
CA GLU A 115 6.55 -10.09 4.11
C GLU A 115 5.34 -9.65 4.93
N ARG A 116 4.67 -10.63 5.54
CA ARG A 116 3.59 -10.40 6.48
C ARG A 116 4.08 -10.69 7.89
N LYS A 117 3.80 -9.77 8.81
CA LYS A 117 4.09 -9.88 10.23
C LYS A 117 2.83 -9.67 11.07
N PHE A 118 2.94 -10.01 12.35
CA PHE A 118 1.87 -9.84 13.32
C PHE A 118 2.33 -8.95 14.45
N ASP A 119 1.50 -7.99 14.84
CA ASP A 119 1.76 -7.02 15.89
C ASP A 119 0.42 -6.51 16.44
N GLN A 120 0.37 -6.06 17.68
CA GLN A 120 -0.82 -5.42 18.24
C GLN A 120 -1.18 -4.13 17.51
N VAL A 121 -0.18 -3.44 16.95
CA VAL A 121 -0.36 -2.21 16.17
C VAL A 121 -0.27 -2.52 14.68
N GLU A 122 -1.41 -2.40 13.99
CA GLU A 122 -1.48 -2.56 12.54
C GLU A 122 -0.83 -1.37 11.82
N ARG A 123 0.05 -1.68 10.85
CA ARG A 123 0.80 -0.70 10.05
C ARG A 123 1.44 -1.37 8.84
N ALA A 124 1.99 -0.58 7.94
CA ALA A 124 2.98 -1.04 6.97
C ALA A 124 4.29 -0.28 7.18
N GLU A 125 5.40 -0.99 7.10
CA GLU A 125 6.75 -0.43 7.11
C GLU A 125 7.36 -0.67 5.73
N VAL A 126 7.88 0.39 5.13
CA VAL A 126 8.47 0.37 3.79
C VAL A 126 9.84 0.98 3.85
N VAL A 127 10.84 0.28 3.33
CA VAL A 127 12.17 0.84 3.09
C VAL A 127 12.35 0.98 1.59
N VAL A 128 12.68 2.18 1.13
CA VAL A 128 13.00 2.47 -0.27
C VAL A 128 14.47 2.81 -0.37
N ARG A 129 15.19 2.16 -1.28
CA ARG A 129 16.63 2.38 -1.51
C ARG A 129 16.89 2.58 -2.99
N GLU A 130 17.81 3.46 -3.35
CA GLU A 130 18.35 3.49 -4.71
C GLU A 130 19.13 2.20 -4.97
N ALA A 131 18.85 1.54 -6.09
CA ALA A 131 19.58 0.36 -6.50
C ALA A 131 20.91 0.80 -7.15
N GLU A 132 21.99 0.11 -6.83
CA GLU A 132 23.23 0.25 -7.60
C GLU A 132 23.02 -0.37 -8.98
N GLN A 133 23.29 0.40 -10.03
CA GLN A 133 23.31 -0.12 -11.40
C GLN A 133 24.42 -1.17 -11.49
N ARG A 134 24.05 -2.45 -11.57
CA ARG A 134 24.96 -3.55 -11.90
C ARG A 134 25.25 -3.61 -13.38
#